data_AF-A0ABC8KLP7-F1
#
_entry.id   AF-A0ABC8KLP7-F1
#
_cell.length_a   1.000
_cell.length_b   1.000
_cell.length_c   1.000
_cell.angle_alpha   90.00
_cell.angle_beta   90.00
_cell.angle_gamma   90.00
#
_symmetry.space_group_name_H-M   'P 1'
#
loop_
_entity.id
_entity.type
_entity.pdbx_description
1 polymer ?
#
loop_
_entity_poly.entity_id
_entity_poly.type
_entity_poly.pdbx_seq_one_letter_code
_entity_poly.pdbx_strand_id
1 'polypeptide(L)'
;MGRISLVVSDLVLSFMWIWAGVLVNILVHGVLGFSRKDTTGDIVRYLFSVVSMFTFALLQKLTNGGLYNPLSALASGVSKGFGSFVFSVVVRIPVEVIGSILAVKHILHVFPEIGKGPKLNVAIHHGALTEGILTFFIVTLSLGLTRKIPGSFFMKTWIASIAKLTLHVLGADLTGGCMNPAAVMGWAYARGEHITQEHLLVYWLGPVKATLLAVWFFNVVFKPLTEEQQEKPKAKSE
;
A
#
# COMPACT_ATOMS: atom_id res chain seq x y z
N MET A 1 -15.62 -3.48 15.12
CA MET A 1 -16.44 -3.90 13.96
C MET A 1 -16.40 -5.41 13.82
N GLY A 2 -17.47 -6.04 13.35
CA GLY A 2 -17.48 -7.47 13.02
C GLY A 2 -16.62 -7.80 11.79
N ARG A 3 -16.23 -9.07 11.63
CA ARG A 3 -15.35 -9.53 10.52
C ARG A 3 -15.90 -9.16 9.13
N ILE A 4 -17.22 -9.24 8.94
CA ILE A 4 -17.87 -8.91 7.65
C ILE A 4 -17.66 -7.42 7.29
N SER A 5 -17.91 -6.52 8.25
CA SER A 5 -17.72 -5.08 8.04
C SER A 5 -16.27 -4.72 7.69
N LEU A 6 -15.31 -5.45 8.27
CA LEU A 6 -13.90 -5.26 7.97
C LEU A 6 -13.56 -5.70 6.54
N VAL A 7 -14.08 -6.86 6.12
CA VAL A 7 -13.90 -7.38 4.76
C VAL A 7 -14.52 -6.45 3.71
N VAL A 8 -15.73 -5.94 3.96
CA VAL A 8 -16.37 -4.94 3.09
C VAL A 8 -15.52 -3.67 3.02
N SER A 9 -14.97 -3.22 4.16
CA SER A 9 -14.07 -2.06 4.19
C SER A 9 -12.81 -2.31 3.35
N ASP A 10 -12.22 -3.50 3.41
CA ASP A 10 -11.04 -3.85 2.61
C ASP A 10 -11.33 -3.77 1.09
N LEU A 11 -12.49 -4.29 0.68
CA LEU A 11 -12.95 -4.22 -0.72
C LEU A 11 -13.09 -2.78 -1.18
N VAL A 12 -13.83 -1.98 -0.40
CA VAL A 12 -14.17 -0.59 -0.75
C VAL A 12 -12.93 0.29 -0.76
N LEU A 13 -12.05 0.17 0.24
CA LEU A 13 -10.82 0.97 0.29
C LEU A 13 -9.86 0.59 -0.83
N SER A 14 -9.72 -0.71 -1.16
CA SER A 14 -8.92 -1.12 -2.30
C SER A 14 -9.46 -0.57 -3.62
N PHE A 15 -10.79 -0.61 -3.80
CA PHE A 15 -11.43 -0.02 -4.97
C PHE A 15 -11.16 1.49 -5.06
N MET A 16 -11.39 2.22 -3.96
CA MET A 16 -11.19 3.66 -3.89
C MET A 16 -9.72 4.06 -4.10
N TRP A 17 -8.77 3.24 -3.64
CA TRP A 17 -7.34 3.55 -3.74
C TRP A 17 -6.88 3.66 -5.19
N ILE A 18 -7.35 2.74 -6.05
CA ILE A 18 -7.05 2.79 -7.50
C ILE A 18 -7.71 4.01 -8.14
N TRP A 19 -8.99 4.27 -7.81
CA TRP A 19 -9.70 5.45 -8.29
C TRP A 19 -9.00 6.76 -7.90
N ALA A 20 -8.54 6.87 -6.66
CA ALA A 20 -7.85 8.07 -6.16
C ALA A 20 -6.59 8.36 -6.98
N GLY A 21 -5.77 7.35 -7.28
CA GLY A 21 -4.58 7.54 -8.12
C GLY A 21 -4.91 8.05 -9.53
N VAL A 22 -6.01 7.56 -10.12
CA VAL A 22 -6.47 8.01 -11.45
C VAL A 22 -7.06 9.42 -11.40
N LEU A 23 -7.87 9.73 -10.39
CA LEU A 23 -8.45 11.07 -10.20
C LEU A 23 -7.36 12.12 -9.99
N VAL A 24 -6.31 11.81 -9.21
CA VAL A 24 -5.15 12.69 -9.06
C VAL A 24 -4.47 12.93 -10.41
N ASN A 25 -4.25 11.88 -11.21
CA ASN A 25 -3.68 12.04 -12.55
C ASN A 25 -4.55 12.89 -13.49
N ILE A 26 -5.88 12.69 -13.48
CA ILE A 26 -6.83 13.48 -14.28
C ILE A 26 -6.83 14.94 -13.82
N LEU A 27 -6.86 15.18 -12.52
CA LEU A 27 -6.85 16.53 -11.96
C LEU A 27 -5.59 17.28 -12.38
N VAL A 28 -4.41 16.68 -12.21
CA VAL A 28 -3.14 17.37 -12.46
C VAL A 28 -2.87 17.58 -13.95
N HIS A 29 -3.04 16.53 -14.77
CA HIS A 29 -2.66 16.59 -16.18
C HIS A 29 -3.80 16.97 -17.11
N GLY A 30 -5.05 16.70 -16.72
CA GLY A 30 -6.24 17.03 -17.50
C GLY A 30 -6.81 18.39 -17.14
N VAL A 31 -7.16 18.57 -15.86
CA VAL A 31 -7.89 19.78 -15.40
C VAL A 31 -6.95 20.96 -15.19
N LEU A 32 -5.83 20.77 -14.48
CA LEU A 32 -4.85 21.81 -14.20
C LEU A 32 -3.87 22.03 -15.37
N GLY A 33 -3.84 21.11 -16.34
CA GLY A 33 -3.05 21.25 -17.57
C GLY A 33 -1.53 21.09 -17.40
N PHE A 34 -1.04 20.59 -16.26
CA PHE A 34 0.39 20.36 -16.08
C PHE A 34 0.89 19.23 -17.00
N SER A 35 2.00 19.46 -17.69
CA SER A 35 2.61 18.45 -18.56
C SER A 35 3.03 17.20 -17.78
N ARG A 36 2.82 16.02 -18.37
CA ARG A 36 3.32 14.72 -17.84
C ARG A 36 4.84 14.57 -17.93
N LYS A 37 5.52 15.46 -18.66
CA LYS A 37 6.98 15.44 -18.86
C LYS A 37 7.71 16.51 -18.04
N ASP A 38 6.96 17.36 -17.34
CA ASP A 38 7.53 18.45 -16.56
C ASP A 38 7.58 18.10 -15.08
N THR A 39 8.69 18.44 -14.44
CA THR A 39 8.94 18.26 -13.01
C THR A 39 7.86 18.94 -12.17
N THR A 40 7.33 20.08 -12.62
CA THR A 40 6.25 20.79 -11.92
C THR A 40 4.99 19.94 -11.81
N GLY A 41 4.61 19.24 -12.89
CA GLY A 41 3.45 18.36 -12.89
C GLY A 41 3.60 17.20 -11.91
N ASP A 42 4.80 16.61 -11.83
CA ASP A 42 5.08 15.56 -10.87
C ASP A 42 5.03 16.06 -9.42
N ILE A 43 5.59 17.23 -9.13
CA ILE A 43 5.53 17.83 -7.78
C ILE A 43 4.06 18.03 -7.36
N VAL A 44 3.23 18.61 -8.24
CA VAL A 44 1.80 18.82 -7.96
C VAL A 44 1.09 17.49 -7.74
N ARG A 45 1.37 16.47 -8.58
CA ARG A 45 0.85 15.11 -8.42
C ARG A 45 1.24 14.49 -7.07
N TYR A 46 2.46 14.69 -6.63
CA TYR A 46 2.95 14.21 -5.35
C TYR A 46 2.26 14.90 -4.16
N LEU A 47 2.01 16.21 -4.24
CA LEU A 47 1.24 16.93 -3.21
C LEU A 47 -0.18 16.34 -3.05
N PHE A 48 -0.91 16.17 -4.16
CA PHE A 48 -2.23 15.54 -4.13
C PHE A 48 -2.19 14.06 -3.69
N SER A 49 -1.11 13.35 -3.98
CA SER A 49 -0.90 11.97 -3.51
C SER A 49 -0.75 11.92 -1.99
N VAL A 50 -0.03 12.88 -1.38
CA VAL A 50 0.07 12.98 0.09
C VAL A 50 -1.30 13.29 0.70
N VAL A 51 -2.06 14.23 0.13
CA VAL A 51 -3.44 14.50 0.57
C VAL A 51 -4.31 13.24 0.51
N SER A 52 -4.21 12.48 -0.58
CA SER A 52 -4.93 11.21 -0.72
C SER A 52 -4.51 10.21 0.36
N MET A 53 -3.23 10.05 0.66
CA MET A 53 -2.76 9.16 1.74
C MET A 53 -3.30 9.57 3.11
N PHE A 54 -3.44 10.87 3.38
CA PHE A 54 -4.10 11.37 4.59
C PHE A 54 -5.58 10.98 4.66
N THR A 55 -6.31 11.14 3.56
CA THR A 55 -7.71 10.70 3.44
C THR A 55 -7.83 9.21 3.70
N PHE A 56 -6.97 8.38 3.10
CA PHE A 56 -6.98 6.94 3.33
C PHE A 56 -6.64 6.58 4.77
N ALA A 57 -5.65 7.22 5.39
CA ALA A 57 -5.37 7.00 6.81
C ALA A 57 -6.58 7.31 7.70
N LEU A 58 -7.35 8.36 7.39
CA LEU A 58 -8.59 8.69 8.09
C LEU A 58 -9.66 7.61 7.87
N LEU A 59 -9.85 7.17 6.63
CA LEU A 59 -10.82 6.11 6.30
C LEU A 59 -10.46 4.78 6.98
N GLN A 60 -9.17 4.42 7.05
CA GLN A 60 -8.71 3.24 7.79
C GLN A 60 -9.01 3.34 9.28
N LYS A 61 -8.90 4.54 9.86
CA LYS A 61 -9.28 4.80 11.26
C LYS A 61 -10.79 4.67 11.46
N LEU A 62 -11.60 5.25 10.57
CA LEU A 62 -13.08 5.19 10.63
C LEU A 62 -13.63 3.77 10.46
N THR A 63 -12.97 2.97 9.61
CA THR A 63 -13.32 1.56 9.37
C THR A 63 -12.71 0.60 10.39
N ASN A 64 -12.06 1.12 11.44
CA ASN A 64 -11.41 0.32 12.49
C ASN A 64 -10.44 -0.75 11.94
N GLY A 65 -9.63 -0.36 10.94
CA GLY A 65 -8.56 -1.20 10.41
C GLY A 65 -8.79 -1.77 9.02
N GLY A 66 -9.67 -1.17 8.22
CA GLY A 66 -9.77 -1.48 6.79
C GLY A 66 -8.42 -1.27 6.09
N LEU A 67 -8.15 -2.09 5.07
CA LEU A 67 -6.88 -2.13 4.34
C LEU A 67 -7.12 -2.09 2.83
N TYR A 68 -6.08 -1.73 2.09
CA TYR A 68 -6.10 -1.62 0.62
C TYR A 68 -4.74 -2.03 0.03
N ASN A 69 -3.94 -2.73 0.82
CA ASN A 69 -2.60 -3.16 0.47
C ASN A 69 -2.30 -4.52 1.13
N PRO A 70 -2.10 -5.59 0.34
CA PRO A 70 -1.85 -6.93 0.85
C PRO A 70 -0.69 -7.02 1.82
N LEU A 71 0.32 -6.16 1.68
CA LEU A 71 1.50 -6.14 2.54
C LEU A 71 1.13 -5.68 3.96
N SER A 72 0.20 -4.72 4.09
CA SER A 72 -0.33 -4.29 5.37
C SER A 72 -1.19 -5.39 6.02
N ALA A 73 -1.98 -6.11 5.22
CA ALA A 73 -2.80 -7.22 5.71
C ALA A 73 -1.94 -8.38 6.20
N LEU A 74 -0.89 -8.71 5.45
CA LEU A 74 0.08 -9.73 5.79
C LEU A 74 0.87 -9.36 7.05
N ALA A 75 1.43 -8.14 7.10
CA ALA A 75 2.17 -7.66 8.28
C ALA A 75 1.29 -7.72 9.54
N SER A 76 0.07 -7.18 9.48
CA SER A 76 -0.84 -7.23 10.63
C SER A 76 -1.26 -8.66 10.98
N GLY A 77 -1.43 -9.54 10.00
CA GLY A 77 -1.83 -10.93 10.22
C GLY A 77 -0.74 -11.72 10.93
N VAL A 78 0.50 -11.62 10.47
CA VAL A 78 1.67 -12.29 11.07
C VAL A 78 1.92 -11.78 12.49
N SER A 79 1.80 -10.47 12.73
CA SER A 79 2.01 -9.88 14.06
C SER A 79 0.95 -10.24 15.11
N LYS A 80 -0.24 -10.71 14.70
CA LYS A 80 -1.38 -11.00 15.60
C LYS A 80 -1.64 -12.50 15.82
N GLY A 81 -0.76 -13.37 15.31
CA GLY A 81 -0.85 -14.82 15.49
C GLY A 81 -1.59 -15.56 14.37
N PHE A 82 -1.60 -16.89 14.45
CA PHE A 82 -1.96 -17.78 13.34
C PHE A 82 -3.38 -17.57 12.79
N GLY A 83 -4.38 -17.40 13.66
CA GLY A 83 -5.76 -17.16 13.22
C GLY A 83 -5.90 -15.85 12.42
N SER A 84 -5.21 -14.79 12.85
CA SER A 84 -5.20 -13.52 12.13
C SER A 84 -4.39 -13.61 10.83
N PHE A 85 -3.31 -14.39 10.81
CA PHE A 85 -2.55 -14.66 9.60
C PHE A 85 -3.40 -15.37 8.54
N VAL A 86 -4.07 -16.47 8.90
CA VAL A 86 -4.94 -17.21 7.98
C VAL A 86 -6.06 -16.32 7.47
N PHE A 87 -6.71 -15.55 8.36
CA PHE A 87 -7.77 -14.61 7.96
C PHE A 87 -7.25 -13.53 6.99
N SER A 88 -6.06 -12.97 7.23
CA SER A 88 -5.45 -12.01 6.32
C SER A 88 -5.16 -12.62 4.94
N VAL A 89 -4.51 -13.78 4.89
CA VAL A 89 -4.07 -14.40 3.63
C VAL A 89 -5.24 -14.96 2.81
N VAL A 90 -6.20 -15.60 3.46
CA VAL A 90 -7.29 -16.33 2.78
C VAL A 90 -8.49 -15.43 2.51
N VAL A 91 -8.71 -14.38 3.30
CA VAL A 91 -9.91 -13.52 3.16
C VAL A 91 -9.56 -12.10 2.77
N ARG A 92 -8.75 -11.41 3.59
CA ARG A 92 -8.52 -9.96 3.40
C ARG A 92 -7.78 -9.65 2.10
N ILE A 93 -6.65 -10.33 1.87
CA ILE A 93 -5.83 -10.12 0.66
C ILE A 93 -6.62 -10.39 -0.63
N PRO A 94 -7.33 -11.53 -0.78
CA PRO A 94 -8.15 -11.77 -1.97
C PRO A 94 -9.22 -10.69 -2.18
N VAL A 95 -9.85 -10.22 -1.11
CA VAL A 95 -10.88 -9.18 -1.19
C VAL A 95 -10.30 -7.82 -1.59
N GLU A 96 -9.12 -7.47 -1.09
CA GLU A 96 -8.39 -6.29 -1.57
C GLU A 96 -8.05 -6.41 -3.06
N VAL A 97 -7.61 -7.59 -3.52
CA VAL A 97 -7.34 -7.83 -4.95
C VAL A 97 -8.61 -7.68 -5.79
N ILE A 98 -9.73 -8.24 -5.36
CA ILE A 98 -11.03 -8.11 -6.04
C ILE A 98 -11.42 -6.63 -6.13
N GLY A 99 -11.32 -5.86 -5.04
CA GLY A 99 -11.60 -4.43 -5.05
C GLY A 99 -10.76 -3.66 -6.08
N SER A 100 -9.45 -3.96 -6.15
CA SER A 100 -8.56 -3.35 -7.14
C SER A 100 -8.91 -3.74 -8.59
N ILE A 101 -9.24 -5.01 -8.85
CA ILE A 101 -9.66 -5.47 -10.20
C ILE A 101 -10.95 -4.79 -10.63
N LEU A 102 -11.95 -4.73 -9.73
CA LEU A 102 -13.22 -4.05 -9.99
C LEU A 102 -13.01 -2.57 -10.30
N ALA A 103 -12.13 -1.89 -9.55
CA ALA A 103 -11.81 -0.49 -9.81
C ALA A 103 -11.17 -0.29 -11.18
N VAL A 104 -10.14 -1.07 -11.54
CA VAL A 104 -9.49 -0.94 -12.86
C VAL A 104 -10.47 -1.24 -13.99
N LYS A 105 -11.29 -2.29 -13.88
CA LYS A 105 -12.34 -2.58 -14.89
C LYS A 105 -13.30 -1.41 -15.04
N HIS A 106 -13.77 -0.84 -13.93
CA HIS A 106 -14.66 0.32 -13.94
C HIS A 106 -13.98 1.56 -14.55
N ILE A 107 -12.72 1.82 -14.19
CA ILE A 107 -11.93 2.93 -14.72
C ILE A 107 -11.75 2.81 -16.23
N LEU A 108 -11.39 1.64 -16.75
CA LEU A 108 -11.19 1.44 -18.19
C LEU A 108 -12.51 1.48 -18.97
N HIS A 109 -13.64 1.16 -18.32
CA HIS A 109 -14.96 1.34 -18.92
C HIS A 109 -15.31 2.83 -19.08
N VAL A 110 -14.96 3.67 -18.09
CA VAL A 110 -15.25 5.12 -18.10
C VAL A 110 -14.20 5.90 -18.90
N PHE A 111 -12.93 5.51 -18.80
CA PHE A 111 -11.77 6.17 -19.42
C PHE A 111 -10.83 5.14 -20.07
N PRO A 112 -11.12 4.68 -21.30
CA PRO A 112 -10.39 3.59 -21.95
C PRO A 112 -8.88 3.83 -22.11
N GLU A 113 -8.44 5.08 -22.23
CA GLU A 113 -7.04 5.44 -22.52
C GLU A 113 -6.25 5.96 -21.30
N ILE A 114 -6.79 5.83 -20.08
CA ILE A 114 -6.29 6.57 -18.90
C ILE A 114 -4.96 6.05 -18.32
N GLY A 115 -4.45 4.91 -18.77
CA GLY A 115 -3.14 4.41 -18.37
C GLY A 115 -3.00 2.89 -18.48
N LYS A 116 -1.78 2.40 -18.24
CA LYS A 116 -1.44 0.97 -18.37
C LYS A 116 -0.79 0.39 -17.12
N GLY A 117 -0.95 0.98 -15.93
CA GLY A 117 -0.31 0.49 -14.70
C GLY A 117 1.24 0.57 -14.72
N PRO A 118 1.92 -0.06 -13.75
CA PRO A 118 3.38 -0.01 -13.66
C PRO A 118 4.05 -0.85 -14.74
N LYS A 119 5.29 -0.49 -15.06
CA LYS A 119 6.14 -1.14 -16.05
C LYS A 119 7.49 -1.47 -15.41
N LEU A 120 7.95 -2.71 -15.59
CA LEU A 120 9.31 -3.09 -15.25
C LEU A 120 10.28 -2.61 -16.35
N ASN A 121 11.34 -1.91 -15.94
CA ASN A 121 12.37 -1.41 -16.85
C ASN A 121 13.73 -2.10 -16.65
N VAL A 122 13.82 -3.05 -15.71
CA VAL A 122 15.04 -3.80 -15.38
C VAL A 122 14.79 -5.31 -15.48
N ALA A 123 15.84 -6.12 -15.36
CA ALA A 123 15.67 -7.57 -15.31
C ALA A 123 14.80 -8.01 -14.11
N ILE A 124 14.03 -9.08 -14.27
CA ILE A 124 13.05 -9.56 -13.27
C ILE A 124 13.64 -9.71 -11.87
N HIS A 125 14.85 -10.26 -11.74
CA HIS A 125 15.51 -10.44 -10.44
C HIS A 125 15.92 -9.10 -9.80
N HIS A 126 16.37 -8.12 -10.60
CA HIS A 126 16.64 -6.77 -10.12
C HIS A 126 15.33 -6.09 -9.70
N GLY A 127 14.27 -6.23 -10.48
CA GLY A 127 12.95 -5.69 -10.13
C GLY A 127 12.40 -6.26 -8.82
N ALA A 128 12.48 -7.59 -8.67
CA ALA A 128 12.03 -8.27 -7.44
C ALA A 128 12.87 -7.85 -6.22
N LEU A 129 14.18 -7.65 -6.40
CA LEU A 129 15.04 -7.10 -5.36
C LEU A 129 14.65 -5.67 -5.01
N THR A 130 14.43 -4.80 -6.00
CA THR A 130 14.01 -3.40 -5.81
C THR A 130 12.69 -3.34 -5.04
N GLU A 131 11.62 -3.95 -5.54
CA GLU A 131 10.31 -3.95 -4.86
C GLU A 131 10.38 -4.59 -3.47
N GLY A 132 11.21 -5.63 -3.31
CA GLY A 132 11.50 -6.24 -2.01
C GLY A 132 12.15 -5.25 -1.03
N ILE A 133 13.20 -4.54 -1.43
CA ILE A 133 13.90 -3.55 -0.59
C ILE A 133 12.95 -2.41 -0.21
N LEU A 134 12.24 -1.83 -1.19
CA LEU A 134 11.28 -0.76 -0.95
C LEU A 134 10.20 -1.21 0.05
N THR A 135 9.67 -2.41 -0.14
CA THR A 135 8.68 -3.02 0.76
C THR A 135 9.23 -3.23 2.17
N PHE A 136 10.46 -3.75 2.31
CA PHE A 136 11.09 -3.99 3.60
C PHE A 136 11.18 -2.69 4.42
N PHE A 137 11.61 -1.60 3.79
CA PHE A 137 11.72 -0.30 4.46
C PHE A 137 10.37 0.27 4.87
N ILE A 138 9.36 0.27 3.97
CA ILE A 138 8.06 0.84 4.30
C ILE A 138 7.32 0.05 5.39
N VAL A 139 7.44 -1.29 5.38
CA VAL A 139 6.85 -2.15 6.42
C VAL A 139 7.56 -1.93 7.75
N THR A 140 8.90 -1.92 7.77
CA THR A 140 9.68 -1.68 8.99
C THR A 140 9.36 -0.30 9.59
N LEU A 141 9.26 0.73 8.76
CA LEU A 141 8.86 2.07 9.19
C LEU A 141 7.44 2.08 9.76
N SER A 142 6.50 1.41 9.11
CA SER A 142 5.10 1.33 9.59
C SER A 142 5.01 0.67 10.97
N LEU A 143 5.74 -0.42 11.19
CA LEU A 143 5.85 -1.08 12.50
C LEU A 143 6.49 -0.14 13.54
N GLY A 144 7.58 0.54 13.17
CA GLY A 144 8.29 1.50 14.02
C GLY A 144 7.43 2.70 14.44
N LEU A 145 6.69 3.29 13.51
CA LEU A 145 5.77 4.41 13.76
C LEU A 145 4.62 3.99 14.68
N THR A 146 4.09 2.79 14.48
CA THR A 146 3.03 2.24 15.32
C THR A 146 3.48 2.13 16.76
N ARG A 147 4.71 1.65 16.98
CA ARG A 147 5.33 1.47 18.31
C ARG A 147 5.81 2.75 18.97
N LYS A 148 6.56 3.61 18.27
CA LYS A 148 7.29 4.74 18.89
C LYS A 148 6.43 5.98 19.12
N ILE A 149 5.35 6.16 18.34
CA ILE A 149 4.55 7.40 18.39
C ILE A 149 3.08 7.07 18.75
N PRO A 150 2.78 6.35 19.84
CA PRO A 150 1.39 6.00 20.17
C PRO A 150 0.53 7.27 20.27
N GLY A 151 -0.69 7.23 19.70
CA GLY A 151 -1.67 8.33 19.80
C GLY A 151 -1.58 9.47 18.78
N SER A 152 -0.42 9.76 18.15
CA SER A 152 -0.34 10.85 17.17
C SER A 152 -0.72 10.40 15.76
N PHE A 153 -2.01 10.54 15.39
CA PHE A 153 -2.50 10.24 14.05
C PHE A 153 -1.78 11.08 12.98
N PHE A 154 -1.74 12.39 13.16
CA PHE A 154 -1.19 13.31 12.15
C PHE A 154 0.30 13.04 11.87
N MET A 155 1.13 12.92 12.91
CA MET A 155 2.58 12.73 12.75
C MET A 155 2.91 11.37 12.11
N LYS A 156 2.21 10.29 12.51
CA LYS A 156 2.37 8.97 11.87
C LYS A 156 2.03 9.04 10.39
N THR A 157 0.87 9.61 10.07
CA THR A 157 0.38 9.71 8.69
C THR A 157 1.30 10.59 7.85
N TRP A 158 1.80 11.70 8.39
CA TRP A 158 2.77 12.55 7.71
C TRP A 158 4.06 11.80 7.36
N ILE A 159 4.71 11.20 8.36
CA ILE A 159 5.98 10.48 8.15
C ILE A 159 5.78 9.29 7.20
N ALA A 160 4.71 8.51 7.39
CA ALA A 160 4.40 7.38 6.53
C ALA A 160 4.14 7.79 5.07
N SER A 161 3.42 8.91 4.85
CA SER A 161 3.09 9.40 3.52
C SER A 161 4.33 9.89 2.79
N ILE A 162 5.16 10.71 3.46
CA ILE A 162 6.42 11.20 2.89
C ILE A 162 7.36 10.04 2.59
N ALA A 163 7.53 9.09 3.52
CA ALA A 163 8.40 7.94 3.28
C ALA A 163 7.91 7.05 2.13
N LYS A 164 6.59 6.78 2.06
CA LYS A 164 6.00 6.01 0.95
C LYS A 164 6.21 6.71 -0.38
N LEU A 165 6.04 8.03 -0.42
CA LEU A 165 6.29 8.84 -1.61
C LEU A 165 7.78 8.82 -1.99
N THR A 166 8.70 8.99 -1.05
CA THR A 166 10.15 8.93 -1.31
C THR A 166 10.53 7.57 -1.89
N LEU A 167 10.08 6.47 -1.29
CA LEU A 167 10.35 5.13 -1.79
C LEU A 167 9.69 4.87 -3.15
N HIS A 168 8.51 5.42 -3.40
CA HIS A 168 7.86 5.37 -4.71
C HIS A 168 8.73 6.05 -5.77
N VAL A 169 9.20 7.28 -5.51
CA VAL A 169 10.09 8.02 -6.42
C VAL A 169 11.40 7.28 -6.67
N LEU A 170 12.02 6.71 -5.62
CA LEU A 170 13.26 5.92 -5.76
C LEU A 170 13.06 4.64 -6.59
N GLY A 171 11.88 4.04 -6.53
CA GLY A 171 11.54 2.82 -7.26
C GLY A 171 10.95 3.03 -8.64
N ALA A 172 10.51 4.26 -8.94
CA ALA A 172 9.68 4.58 -10.10
C ALA A 172 10.32 4.15 -11.42
N ASP A 173 11.59 4.51 -11.62
CA ASP A 173 12.30 4.25 -12.88
C ASP A 173 12.62 2.77 -13.10
N LEU A 174 12.71 1.98 -12.03
CA LEU A 174 13.09 0.56 -12.11
C LEU A 174 11.87 -0.35 -12.25
N THR A 175 10.84 -0.11 -11.43
CA THR A 175 9.70 -1.03 -11.22
C THR A 175 8.35 -0.32 -11.16
N GLY A 176 8.33 1.01 -11.12
CA GLY A 176 7.16 1.82 -10.78
C GLY A 176 7.00 2.10 -9.28
N GLY A 177 7.85 1.52 -8.42
CA GLY A 177 7.87 1.79 -6.97
C GLY A 177 6.51 1.57 -6.32
N CYS A 178 5.89 0.41 -6.59
CA CYS A 178 4.48 0.17 -6.34
C CYS A 178 4.21 -0.11 -4.86
N MET A 179 4.97 -1.05 -4.26
CA MET A 179 4.79 -1.50 -2.88
C MET A 179 3.32 -1.80 -2.52
N ASN A 180 2.51 -2.26 -3.47
CA ASN A 180 1.10 -2.62 -3.28
C ASN A 180 0.67 -3.69 -4.32
N PRO A 181 0.74 -4.99 -3.98
CA PRO A 181 0.42 -6.06 -4.90
C PRO A 181 -1.02 -6.03 -5.44
N ALA A 182 -2.00 -5.65 -4.63
CA ALA A 182 -3.40 -5.57 -5.08
C ALA A 182 -3.58 -4.52 -6.17
N ALA A 183 -2.96 -3.34 -5.98
CA ALA A 183 -3.03 -2.28 -6.97
C ALA A 183 -2.37 -2.66 -8.30
N VAL A 184 -1.21 -3.33 -8.25
CA VAL A 184 -0.56 -3.82 -9.47
C VAL A 184 -1.39 -4.93 -10.14
N MET A 185 -1.95 -5.85 -9.35
CA MET A 185 -2.79 -6.94 -9.84
C MET A 185 -4.03 -6.42 -10.58
N GLY A 186 -4.66 -5.35 -10.11
CA GLY A 186 -5.80 -4.73 -10.82
C GLY A 186 -5.46 -4.35 -12.26
N TRP A 187 -4.33 -3.67 -12.46
CA TRP A 187 -3.87 -3.27 -13.80
C TRP A 187 -3.37 -4.46 -14.63
N ALA A 188 -2.60 -5.37 -14.03
CA ALA A 188 -2.10 -6.56 -14.71
C ALA A 188 -3.24 -7.48 -15.17
N TYR A 189 -4.31 -7.60 -14.38
CA TYR A 189 -5.48 -8.39 -14.72
C TYR A 189 -6.18 -7.84 -15.97
N ALA A 190 -6.38 -6.51 -16.03
CA ALA A 190 -7.00 -5.87 -17.18
C ALA A 190 -6.18 -6.01 -18.48
N ARG A 191 -4.85 -6.17 -18.38
CA ARG A 191 -3.95 -6.41 -19.52
C ARG A 191 -3.78 -7.89 -19.87
N GLY A 192 -4.30 -8.82 -19.07
CA GLY A 192 -4.03 -10.25 -19.24
C GLY A 192 -2.61 -10.68 -18.82
N GLU A 193 -1.86 -9.83 -18.12
CA GLU A 193 -0.47 -10.06 -17.72
C GLU A 193 -0.30 -10.55 -16.27
N HIS A 194 -1.41 -10.79 -15.56
CA HIS A 194 -1.45 -11.13 -14.14
C HIS A 194 -0.82 -12.49 -13.75
N ILE A 195 -0.51 -13.36 -14.70
CA ILE A 195 0.12 -14.68 -14.47
C ILE A 195 1.58 -14.69 -15.01
N THR A 196 2.10 -13.55 -15.45
CA THR A 196 3.48 -13.48 -15.96
C THR A 196 4.50 -13.67 -14.83
N GLN A 197 5.68 -14.19 -15.18
CA GLN A 197 6.78 -14.32 -14.22
C GLN A 197 7.20 -12.97 -13.64
N GLU A 198 7.22 -11.92 -14.46
CA GLU A 198 7.41 -10.55 -13.99
C GLU A 198 6.41 -10.21 -12.88
N HIS A 199 5.11 -10.38 -13.15
CA HIS A 199 4.09 -10.00 -12.19
C HIS A 199 4.21 -10.76 -10.87
N LEU A 200 4.33 -12.07 -10.95
CA LEU A 200 4.36 -12.95 -9.78
C LEU A 200 5.65 -12.79 -8.96
N LEU A 201 6.81 -12.62 -9.61
CA LEU A 201 8.08 -12.52 -8.90
C LEU A 201 8.34 -11.11 -8.36
N VAL A 202 8.10 -10.08 -9.18
CA VAL A 202 8.43 -8.70 -8.84
C VAL A 202 7.42 -8.08 -7.90
N TYR A 203 6.12 -8.19 -8.22
CA TYR A 203 5.09 -7.43 -7.50
C TYR A 203 4.38 -8.24 -6.41
N TRP A 204 4.59 -9.56 -6.35
CA TRP A 204 4.07 -10.42 -5.28
C TRP A 204 5.18 -11.03 -4.44
N LEU A 205 6.01 -11.91 -5.01
CA LEU A 205 6.94 -12.71 -4.23
C LEU A 205 7.98 -11.85 -3.49
N GLY A 206 8.60 -10.88 -4.17
CA GLY A 206 9.57 -9.95 -3.58
C GLY A 206 8.97 -9.20 -2.37
N PRO A 207 7.88 -8.44 -2.57
CA PRO A 207 7.18 -7.74 -1.49
C PRO A 207 6.69 -8.62 -0.34
N VAL A 208 6.14 -9.81 -0.63
CA VAL A 208 5.68 -10.75 0.41
C VAL A 208 6.85 -11.23 1.26
N LYS A 209 7.95 -11.68 0.64
CA LYS A 209 9.17 -12.10 1.36
C LYS A 209 9.74 -10.96 2.21
N ALA A 210 9.80 -9.76 1.64
CA ALA A 210 10.28 -8.58 2.34
C ALA A 210 9.40 -8.19 3.55
N THR A 211 8.08 -8.33 3.42
CA THR A 211 7.13 -8.09 4.53
C THR A 211 7.35 -9.07 5.67
N LEU A 212 7.48 -10.36 5.37
CA LEU A 212 7.77 -11.39 6.37
C LEU A 212 9.13 -11.13 7.05
N LEU A 213 10.16 -10.79 6.27
CA LEU A 213 11.48 -10.44 6.77
C LEU A 213 11.44 -9.20 7.66
N ALA A 214 10.69 -8.16 7.28
CA ALA A 214 10.53 -6.93 8.06
C ALA A 214 9.85 -7.19 9.41
N VAL A 215 8.76 -7.96 9.42
CA VAL A 215 8.07 -8.33 10.67
C VAL A 215 9.00 -9.16 11.58
N TRP A 216 9.70 -10.14 11.02
CA TRP A 216 10.67 -10.94 11.76
C TRP A 216 11.81 -10.07 12.32
N PHE A 217 12.45 -9.27 11.47
CA PHE A 217 13.54 -8.36 11.84
C PHE A 217 13.11 -7.41 12.96
N PHE A 218 11.94 -6.80 12.82
CA PHE A 218 11.41 -5.88 13.82
C PHE A 218 11.17 -6.56 15.18
N ASN A 219 10.65 -7.79 15.17
CA ASN A 219 10.41 -8.57 16.38
C ASN A 219 11.72 -8.98 17.07
N VAL A 220 12.74 -9.37 16.31
CA VAL A 220 14.06 -9.74 16.84
C VAL A 220 14.78 -8.53 17.43
N VAL A 221 14.80 -7.41 16.70
CA VAL A 221 15.58 -6.22 17.10
C VAL A 221 14.90 -5.45 18.23
N PHE A 222 13.58 -5.28 18.17
CA PHE A 222 12.88 -4.40 19.12
C PHE A 222 12.12 -5.16 20.23
N LYS A 223 12.10 -6.51 20.23
CA LYS A 223 11.25 -7.38 21.08
C LYS A 223 9.74 -7.11 20.93
N PRO A 224 8.87 -8.11 20.86
CA PRO A 224 7.42 -7.87 20.76
C PRO A 224 6.89 -7.11 21.98
N LEU A 225 6.00 -6.12 21.76
CA LEU A 225 5.27 -5.45 22.84
C LEU A 225 4.23 -6.42 23.39
N THR A 226 4.21 -6.65 24.71
CA THR A 226 3.15 -7.40 25.38
C THR A 226 1.79 -6.72 25.15
N GLU A 227 0.70 -7.49 25.10
CA GLU A 227 -0.67 -6.97 24.86
C GLU A 227 -1.02 -5.78 25.77
N GLU A 228 -0.59 -5.81 27.05
CA GLU A 228 -0.76 -4.71 28.01
C GLU A 228 -0.09 -3.38 27.61
N GLN A 229 1.01 -3.44 26.85
CA GLN A 229 1.74 -2.25 26.38
C GLN A 229 1.13 -1.64 25.12
N GLN A 230 0.23 -2.38 24.43
CA GLN A 230 -0.47 -1.91 23.25
C GLN A 230 -1.78 -1.18 23.62
N GLU A 231 -2.43 -1.56 24.72
CA GLU A 231 -3.68 -0.95 25.20
C GLU A 231 -3.48 0.28 26.09
N LYS A 232 -2.35 0.39 26.79
CA LYS A 232 -1.99 1.59 27.55
C LYS A 232 -1.02 2.45 26.74
N PRO A 233 -1.49 3.44 25.93
CA PRO A 233 -0.60 4.52 25.55
C PRO A 233 -0.14 5.16 26.87
N LYS A 234 1.17 5.15 27.13
CA LYS A 234 1.79 5.74 28.33
C LYS A 234 1.05 7.02 28.68
N ALA A 235 0.28 6.97 29.77
CA ALA A 235 -0.25 8.18 30.39
C ALA A 235 0.95 9.10 30.58
N LYS A 236 0.88 10.30 30.03
CA LYS A 236 1.89 11.33 30.27
C LYS A 236 1.97 11.51 31.78
N SER A 237 3.04 11.02 32.38
CA SER A 237 3.51 11.49 33.66
C SER A 237 4.25 12.79 33.39
N GLU A 238 3.58 13.88 33.78
CA GLU A 238 4.09 15.24 34.02
C GLU A 238 4.60 16.05 32.82
#